data_AF-A0A8S8YCI7-F1
#
_entry.id   AF-A0A8S8YCI7-F1
#
_cell.length_a   1.000
_cell.length_b   1.000
_cell.length_c   1.000
_cell.angle_alpha   90.00
_cell.angle_beta   90.00
_cell.angle_gamma   90.00
#
_symmetry.space_group_name_H-M   'P 1'
#
loop_
_entity.id
_entity.type
_entity.pdbx_description
1 polymer ?
#
loop_
_entity_poly.entity_id
_entity_poly.type
_entity_poly.pdbx_seq_one_letter_code
_entity_poly.pdbx_strand_id
1 'polypeptide(L)'
;MTRIGLLVNPDAGLGGRLGLKGSDGQAEYARSQGAEDRAGPRVKDALSHFARLRKDTSSLQWVTSEGRMGTDWIDSEIGNISAIHQSSGLTSAEDTAGLVQTLLDAEIDLLVYGGGDGTTRDIVAALEKAGRENYH
;
A
#
# COMPACT_ATOMS: atom_id res chain seq x y z
N MET A 1 8.03 -9.34 -18.50
CA MET A 1 7.96 -8.08 -17.71
C MET A 1 7.41 -8.49 -16.36
N THR A 2 8.06 -8.14 -15.25
CA THR A 2 7.56 -8.51 -13.91
C THR A 2 6.60 -7.42 -13.45
N ARG A 3 5.36 -7.76 -13.13
CA ARG A 3 4.35 -6.82 -12.64
C ARG A 3 4.29 -6.87 -11.12
N ILE A 4 4.56 -5.75 -10.48
CA ILE A 4 4.64 -5.62 -9.03
C ILE A 4 3.52 -4.70 -8.56
N GLY A 5 2.68 -5.21 -7.66
CA GLY A 5 1.71 -4.40 -6.94
C GLY A 5 2.34 -3.70 -5.76
N LEU A 6 2.08 -2.40 -5.60
CA LEU A 6 2.39 -1.66 -4.39
C LEU A 6 1.09 -1.28 -3.66
N LEU A 7 1.07 -1.54 -2.35
CA LEU A 7 0.01 -1.06 -1.45
C LEU A 7 0.63 -0.41 -0.22
N VAL A 8 0.30 0.84 0.02
CA VAL A 8 0.67 1.52 1.27
C VAL A 8 -0.60 1.89 2.01
N ASN A 9 -0.71 1.52 3.28
CA ASN A 9 -1.70 2.10 4.18
C ASN A 9 -1.02 3.24 4.96
N PRO A 10 -1.23 4.53 4.58
CA PRO A 10 -0.56 5.65 5.22
C PRO A 10 -1.04 5.90 6.66
N ASP A 11 -2.24 5.42 7.01
CA ASP A 11 -2.85 5.60 8.34
C ASP A 11 -2.39 4.53 9.35
N ALA A 12 -1.70 3.50 8.90
CA ALA A 12 -1.23 2.41 9.73
C ALA A 12 -0.32 2.88 10.88
N GLY A 13 -0.68 2.49 12.11
CA GLY A 13 0.11 2.74 13.32
C GLY A 13 -0.10 4.12 13.96
N LEU A 14 -0.97 4.98 13.42
CA LEU A 14 -1.25 6.29 14.00
C LEU A 14 -1.98 6.22 15.35
N GLY A 15 -2.94 5.31 15.50
CA GLY A 15 -3.73 5.17 16.74
C GLY A 15 -2.92 4.74 17.97
N GLY A 16 -1.86 3.95 17.77
CA GLY A 16 -1.02 3.45 18.86
C GLY A 16 -0.26 4.55 19.63
N ARG A 17 0.06 5.68 18.99
CA ARG A 17 0.72 6.83 19.65
C ARG A 17 -0.19 7.56 20.64
N LEU A 18 -1.51 7.45 20.46
CA LEU A 18 -2.49 8.07 21.35
C LEU A 18 -2.91 7.13 22.49
N GLY A 19 -2.33 5.93 22.60
CA GLY A 19 -2.79 4.90 23.53
C GLY A 19 -4.17 4.33 23.16
N LEU A 20 -4.63 4.57 21.94
CA LEU A 20 -5.91 4.10 21.42
C LEU A 20 -5.71 2.78 20.67
N LYS A 21 -6.63 1.83 20.84
CA LYS A 21 -6.61 0.58 20.08
C LYS A 21 -7.10 0.85 18.66
N GLY A 22 -6.22 0.73 17.67
CA GLY A 22 -6.53 0.87 16.24
C GLY A 22 -6.45 2.30 15.71
N SER A 23 -6.18 2.44 14.41
CA SER A 23 -6.13 3.72 13.68
C SER A 23 -7.50 4.15 13.13
N ASP A 24 -8.49 3.26 13.14
CA ASP A 24 -9.76 3.41 12.41
C ASP A 24 -10.51 4.66 12.89
N GLY A 25 -10.71 5.61 11.98
CA GLY A 25 -11.40 6.88 12.22
C GLY A 25 -10.61 7.93 13.02
N GLN A 26 -9.36 7.66 13.40
CA GLN A 26 -8.58 8.56 14.26
C GLN A 26 -7.32 9.12 13.60
N ALA A 27 -7.06 8.80 12.34
CA ALA A 27 -5.84 9.22 11.67
C ALA A 27 -5.72 10.74 11.52
N GLU A 28 -6.82 11.44 11.23
CA GLU A 28 -6.84 12.91 11.18
C GLU A 28 -6.60 13.52 12.56
N TYR A 29 -7.27 13.01 13.60
CA TYR A 29 -7.05 13.43 14.97
C TYR A 29 -5.59 13.20 15.40
N ALA A 30 -5.03 12.02 15.12
CA ALA A 30 -3.64 11.70 15.42
C ALA A 30 -2.67 12.68 14.74
N ARG A 31 -2.90 13.03 13.47
CA ARG A 31 -2.10 14.05 12.77
C ARG A 31 -2.23 15.43 13.40
N SER A 32 -3.45 15.82 13.82
CA SER A 32 -3.66 17.08 14.56
C SER A 32 -2.88 17.13 15.88
N GLN A 33 -2.58 15.97 16.47
CA GLN A 33 -1.75 15.83 17.67
C GLN A 33 -0.25 15.62 17.37
N GLY A 34 0.18 15.81 16.12
CA GLY A 34 1.58 15.69 15.69
C GLY A 34 2.03 14.26 15.38
N ALA A 35 1.12 13.31 15.19
CA ALA A 35 1.49 12.01 14.65
C ALA A 35 1.85 12.13 13.16
N GLU A 36 2.93 11.46 12.76
CA GLU A 36 3.43 11.45 11.39
C GLU A 36 3.21 10.06 10.78
N ASP A 37 3.03 10.03 9.46
CA ASP A 37 2.93 8.79 8.70
C ASP A 37 4.24 8.00 8.82
N ARG A 38 4.13 6.69 9.05
CA ARG A 38 5.31 5.81 9.19
C ARG A 38 5.45 4.79 8.07
N ALA A 39 4.33 4.25 7.58
CA ALA A 39 4.34 3.23 6.54
C ALA A 39 4.91 3.80 5.23
N GLY A 40 4.36 4.93 4.77
CA GLY A 40 4.78 5.60 3.53
C GLY A 40 6.27 5.92 3.45
N PRO A 41 6.83 6.70 4.39
CA PRO A 41 8.26 7.03 4.36
C PRO A 41 9.17 5.80 4.38
N ARG A 42 8.82 4.75 5.15
CA ARG A 42 9.59 3.51 5.18
C ARG A 42 9.55 2.74 3.87
N VAL A 43 8.41 2.72 3.20
CA VAL A 43 8.27 2.14 1.85
C VAL A 43 9.17 2.90 0.89
N LYS A 44 9.09 4.24 0.89
CA LYS A 44 9.94 5.08 0.04
C LYS A 44 11.43 4.78 0.24
N ASP A 45 11.88 4.74 1.49
CA ASP A 45 13.27 4.43 1.82
C ASP A 45 13.69 3.04 1.32
N ALA A 46 12.83 2.03 1.49
CA ALA A 46 13.08 0.67 1.02
C ALA A 46 13.17 0.58 -0.51
N LEU A 47 12.26 1.24 -1.23
CA LEU A 47 12.23 1.28 -2.69
C LEU A 47 13.44 2.05 -3.25
N SER A 48 13.81 3.18 -2.64
CA SER A 48 15.04 3.90 -2.99
C SER A 48 16.29 3.05 -2.78
N HIS A 49 16.34 2.25 -1.72
CA HIS A 49 17.46 1.33 -1.51
C HIS A 49 17.48 0.22 -2.57
N PHE A 50 16.32 -0.37 -2.89
CA PHE A 50 16.18 -1.37 -3.94
C PHE A 50 16.65 -0.84 -5.31
N ALA A 51 16.26 0.38 -5.70
CA ALA A 51 16.68 0.99 -6.96
C ALA A 51 18.21 1.16 -7.05
N ARG A 52 18.87 1.49 -5.94
CA ARG A 52 20.35 1.58 -5.89
C ARG A 52 21.05 0.23 -6.06
N LEU A 53 20.45 -0.85 -5.56
CA LEU A 53 21.00 -2.20 -5.67
C LEU A 53 20.76 -2.80 -7.06
N ARG A 54 19.62 -2.51 -7.68
CA ARG A 54 19.23 -3.07 -8.98
C ARG A 54 19.57 -2.09 -10.10
N LYS A 55 20.66 -2.38 -10.82
CA LYS A 55 21.14 -1.55 -11.94
C LYS A 55 20.19 -1.45 -13.14
N ASP A 56 19.28 -2.42 -13.32
CA ASP A 56 18.31 -2.43 -14.41
C ASP A 56 16.88 -2.72 -13.90
N THR A 57 16.06 -1.68 -13.92
CA THR A 57 14.64 -1.70 -13.53
C THR A 57 13.69 -1.64 -14.75
N SER A 58 14.21 -1.65 -15.98
CA SER A 58 13.41 -1.51 -17.22
C SER A 58 12.40 -2.64 -17.43
N SER A 59 12.67 -3.81 -16.84
CA SER A 59 11.82 -5.00 -16.89
C SER A 59 10.73 -5.04 -15.81
N LEU A 60 10.62 -4.00 -14.97
CA LEU A 60 9.66 -3.89 -13.89
C LEU A 60 8.50 -2.95 -14.26
N GLN A 61 7.28 -3.42 -14.02
CA GLN A 61 6.07 -2.63 -14.12
C GLN A 61 5.40 -2.58 -12.74
N TRP A 62 5.34 -1.39 -12.16
CA TRP A 62 4.67 -1.13 -10.89
C TRP A 62 3.24 -0.67 -11.12
N VAL A 63 2.31 -1.28 -10.40
CA VAL A 63 0.90 -0.89 -10.37
C VAL A 63 0.48 -0.59 -8.94
N THR A 64 -0.25 0.50 -8.73
CA THR A 64 -0.55 1.01 -7.39
C THR A 64 -1.77 1.93 -7.38
N SER A 65 -2.17 2.40 -6.20
CA SER A 65 -3.12 3.51 -6.07
C SER A 65 -2.48 4.88 -6.29
N GLU A 66 -3.25 5.82 -6.83
CA GLU A 66 -2.92 7.25 -6.80
C GLU A 66 -2.88 7.78 -5.36
N GLY A 67 -1.97 8.73 -5.13
CA GLY A 67 -1.81 9.46 -3.89
C GLY A 67 -1.15 8.65 -2.77
N ARG A 68 -1.66 8.86 -1.55
CA ARG A 68 -1.04 8.42 -0.29
C ARG A 68 -1.08 6.91 -0.06
N MET A 69 -1.84 6.17 -0.86
CA MET A 69 -1.79 4.69 -0.84
C MET A 69 -0.76 4.10 -1.82
N GLY A 70 -0.06 4.95 -2.59
CA GLY A 70 0.84 4.48 -3.63
C GLY A 70 1.79 5.54 -4.17
N THR A 71 1.37 6.30 -5.18
CA THR A 71 2.25 7.17 -5.98
C THR A 71 3.06 8.18 -5.19
N ASP A 72 2.63 8.57 -3.98
CA ASP A 72 3.39 9.50 -3.12
C ASP A 72 4.69 8.88 -2.56
N TRP A 73 4.82 7.55 -2.58
CA TRP A 73 5.89 6.80 -1.93
C TRP A 73 6.80 6.04 -2.90
N ILE A 74 6.57 6.15 -4.20
CA ILE A 74 7.32 5.43 -5.25
C ILE A 74 7.86 6.41 -6.29
N ASP A 75 9.09 6.19 -6.73
CA ASP A 75 9.76 7.03 -7.72
C ASP A 75 10.02 6.27 -9.02
N SER A 76 9.97 6.98 -10.15
CA SER A 76 10.29 6.50 -11.50
C SER A 76 11.63 5.74 -11.63
N GLU A 77 12.60 5.96 -10.74
CA GLU A 77 13.86 5.21 -10.71
C GLU A 77 13.66 3.69 -10.58
N ILE A 78 12.53 3.24 -10.02
CA ILE A 78 12.26 1.82 -9.77
C ILE A 78 11.58 1.08 -10.93
N GLY A 79 11.30 1.78 -12.03
CA GLY A 79 10.69 1.22 -13.24
C GLY A 79 9.46 2.00 -13.69
N ASN A 80 8.66 1.40 -14.58
CA ASN A 80 7.43 2.01 -15.07
C ASN A 80 6.36 1.96 -13.98
N ILE A 81 5.65 3.06 -13.74
CA ILE A 81 4.62 3.16 -12.70
C ILE A 81 3.27 3.46 -13.34
N SER A 82 2.22 2.78 -12.90
CA SER A 82 0.84 3.03 -13.31
C SER A 82 -0.08 3.08 -12.10
N ALA A 83 -0.81 4.20 -11.95
CA ALA A 83 -1.90 4.29 -11.00
C ALA A 83 -3.15 3.64 -11.61
N ILE A 84 -3.62 2.54 -11.01
CA ILE A 84 -4.77 1.77 -11.50
C ILE A 84 -5.95 1.78 -10.51
N HIS A 85 -5.74 2.40 -9.35
CA HIS A 85 -6.70 2.55 -8.27
C HIS A 85 -6.63 3.99 -7.75
N GLN A 86 -7.72 4.47 -7.14
CA GLN A 86 -7.75 5.76 -6.47
C GLN A 86 -8.51 5.62 -5.14
N SER A 87 -7.98 6.24 -4.09
CA SER A 87 -8.63 6.40 -2.79
C SER A 87 -8.67 7.88 -2.43
N SER A 88 -9.69 8.34 -1.71
CA SER A 88 -9.80 9.75 -1.31
C SER A 88 -9.90 9.89 0.21
N GLY A 89 -9.21 10.90 0.77
CA GLY A 89 -9.31 11.24 2.19
C GLY A 89 -8.64 10.25 3.14
N LEU A 90 -9.38 9.84 4.17
CA LEU A 90 -8.97 8.84 5.16
C LEU A 90 -8.99 7.45 4.54
N THR A 91 -7.96 6.65 4.79
CA THR A 91 -7.90 5.28 4.27
C THR A 91 -8.57 4.31 5.25
N SER A 92 -9.26 3.33 4.68
CA SER A 92 -10.06 2.34 5.39
C SER A 92 -9.60 0.90 5.06
N ALA A 93 -10.18 -0.07 5.76
CA ALA A 93 -10.01 -1.48 5.41
C ALA A 93 -10.61 -1.77 4.02
N GLU A 94 -11.69 -1.08 3.66
CA GLU A 94 -12.34 -1.16 2.35
C GLU A 94 -11.44 -0.65 1.23
N ASP A 95 -10.72 0.46 1.44
CA ASP A 95 -9.74 0.96 0.45
C ASP A 95 -8.58 -0.05 0.27
N THR A 96 -8.13 -0.67 1.36
CA THR A 96 -7.12 -1.73 1.31
C THR A 96 -7.63 -2.92 0.50
N ALA A 97 -8.84 -3.39 0.75
CA ALA A 97 -9.45 -4.49 0.02
C ALA A 97 -9.69 -4.16 -1.47
N GLY A 98 -10.15 -2.94 -1.77
CA GLY A 98 -10.39 -2.47 -3.14
C GLY A 98 -9.11 -2.39 -3.96
N LEU A 99 -8.02 -1.91 -3.36
CA LEU A 99 -6.71 -1.91 -4.00
C LEU A 99 -6.19 -3.34 -4.18
N VAL A 100 -6.30 -4.23 -3.19
CA VAL A 100 -5.91 -5.64 -3.36
C VAL A 100 -6.65 -6.28 -4.53
N GLN A 101 -7.96 -6.08 -4.64
CA GLN A 101 -8.74 -6.62 -5.78
C GLN A 101 -8.23 -6.07 -7.11
N THR A 102 -8.03 -4.75 -7.20
CA THR A 102 -7.55 -4.09 -8.42
C THR A 102 -6.15 -4.57 -8.82
N LEU A 103 -5.29 -4.87 -7.84
CA LEU A 103 -3.96 -5.45 -8.08
C LEU A 103 -4.04 -6.89 -8.58
N LEU A 104 -4.96 -7.70 -8.05
CA LEU A 104 -5.21 -9.06 -8.54
C LEU A 104 -5.75 -9.07 -9.97
N ASP A 105 -6.71 -8.19 -10.27
CA ASP A 105 -7.27 -8.03 -11.62
C ASP A 105 -6.19 -7.58 -12.63
N ALA A 106 -5.16 -6.88 -12.15
CA ALA A 106 -3.99 -6.51 -12.92
C ALA A 106 -2.96 -7.64 -13.06
N GLU A 107 -3.21 -8.85 -12.54
CA GLU A 107 -2.34 -10.03 -12.64
C GLU A 107 -0.90 -9.74 -12.16
N ILE A 108 -0.77 -9.18 -10.96
CA ILE A 108 0.56 -8.96 -10.35
C ILE A 108 1.28 -10.28 -10.07
N ASP A 109 2.59 -10.30 -10.28
CA ASP A 109 3.47 -11.41 -9.92
C ASP A 109 3.89 -11.35 -8.44
N LEU A 110 3.96 -10.12 -7.88
CA LEU A 110 4.44 -9.85 -6.54
C LEU A 110 3.66 -8.69 -5.91
N LEU A 111 3.23 -8.85 -4.66
CA LEU A 111 2.71 -7.77 -3.84
C LEU A 111 3.79 -7.27 -2.87
N VAL A 112 4.11 -5.98 -2.94
CA VAL A 112 4.88 -5.24 -1.94
C VAL A 112 3.91 -4.36 -1.17
N TYR A 113 3.93 -4.42 0.16
CA TYR A 113 3.06 -3.56 0.95
C TYR A 113 3.75 -2.93 2.16
N GLY A 114 3.26 -1.75 2.56
CA GLY A 114 3.65 -1.04 3.76
C GLY A 114 2.45 -0.79 4.67
N GLY A 115 2.51 -1.29 5.90
CA GLY A 115 1.45 -1.14 6.88
C GLY A 115 1.80 -1.79 8.22
N GLY A 116 0.81 -1.98 9.08
CA GLY A 116 0.94 -2.71 10.35
C GLY A 116 0.16 -4.02 10.35
N ASP A 117 -0.01 -4.62 11.53
CA ASP A 117 -0.73 -5.90 11.70
C ASP A 117 -2.19 -5.81 11.18
N GLY A 118 -2.87 -4.69 11.41
CA GLY A 118 -4.21 -4.43 10.87
C GLY A 118 -4.25 -4.48 9.35
N THR A 119 -3.36 -3.72 8.69
CA THR A 119 -3.21 -3.73 7.23
C THR A 119 -2.91 -5.14 6.71
N THR A 120 -2.05 -5.89 7.40
CA THR A 120 -1.72 -7.27 7.02
C THR A 120 -2.95 -8.17 7.08
N ARG A 121 -3.73 -8.08 8.16
CA ARG A 121 -4.99 -8.82 8.32
C ARG A 121 -5.99 -8.48 7.22
N ASP A 122 -6.12 -7.21 6.88
CA ASP A 122 -7.09 -6.75 5.88
C ASP A 122 -6.68 -7.23 4.46
N ILE A 123 -5.38 -7.22 4.13
CA ILE A 123 -4.85 -7.83 2.89
C ILE A 123 -5.14 -9.33 2.85
N VAL A 124 -4.85 -10.07 3.92
CA VAL A 124 -5.10 -11.52 3.98
C VAL A 124 -6.58 -11.84 3.79
N ALA A 125 -7.47 -11.09 4.45
CA ALA A 125 -8.91 -11.26 4.29
C ALA A 125 -9.38 -11.00 2.85
N ALA A 126 -8.83 -9.98 2.17
CA ALA A 126 -9.13 -9.69 0.78
C ALA A 126 -8.65 -10.81 -0.17
N LEU A 127 -7.43 -11.33 0.04
CA LEU A 127 -6.87 -12.44 -0.74
C LEU A 127 -7.69 -13.74 -0.56
N GLU A 128 -8.10 -14.05 0.68
CA GLU A 128 -8.94 -15.22 0.95
C GLU A 128 -10.30 -15.12 0.24
N LYS A 129 -10.90 -13.93 0.22
CA LYS A 129 -12.16 -13.69 -0.46
C LYS A 129 -12.02 -13.89 -1.97
N ALA A 130 -11.02 -13.27 -2.59
CA ALA A 130 -10.77 -13.41 -4.03
C ALA A 130 -10.46 -14.86 -4.43
N GLY A 131 -9.71 -15.58 -3.58
CA GLY A 131 -9.44 -17.00 -3.76
C GLY A 131 -10.72 -17.83 -3.81
N ARG A 132 -11.71 -17.56 -2.95
CA ARG A 132 -12.99 -18.28 -2.94
C ARG A 132 -13.86 -17.99 -4.16
N GLU A 133 -13.82 -16.77 -4.69
CA GLU A 133 -14.56 -16.39 -5.90
C GLU A 133 -14.04 -17.10 -7.16
N ASN A 134 -12.74 -17.46 -7.20
CA ASN A 134 -12.14 -18.23 -8.30
C ASN A 134 -12.48 -19.73 -8.30
N TYR A 135 -13.17 -20.25 -7.27
CA TYR A 135 -13.56 -21.67 -7.15
C TYR A 135 -15.07 -21.91 -7.33
N HIS A 136 -15.82 -20.93 -7.85
CA HIS A 136 -17.22 -21.08 -8.27
C HIS A 136 -17.35 -21.29 -9.78
#